data_AF-A0A7J6CEN5-F1
#
_entry.id   AF-A0A7J6CEN5-F1
#
_cell.length_a   1.000
_cell.length_b   1.000
_cell.length_c   1.000
_cell.angle_alpha   90.00
_cell.angle_beta   90.00
_cell.angle_gamma   90.00
#
_symmetry.space_group_name_H-M   'P 1'
#
loop_
_entity.id
_entity.type
_entity.pdbx_description
1 polymer ?
#
loop_
_entity_poly.entity_id
_entity_poly.type
_entity_poly.pdbx_seq_one_letter_code
_entity_poly.pdbx_strand_id
1 'polypeptide(L)'
;MSAFLSEYIKFIALYFKSKDVMVFNGLIGLGTVLGQTAYNILAFHCPCLPKKNYLYGLAAIGVPALAFFVIGVMLNQNTWDVVSECRSRRCRKLSVTAAFALLGSIVGRAVVAPVTWTVISLLRGEAYVCAFSEFMNPSSLDDFFSTTPGPEIMAQFPCKDVPAPFLNYSVEVERKLKYESQLLGWLLVGIISLAVFLLLCLKNCCSPLGYHQEAYWSQYCSSEQALFQRTAEVHAKYHAAENVKSFFGFVALENQEKQLLADCKGIKSVIPRMEWNRVTGVYMYRESDNTPIYSRLNKWAMYTTEHDC
;
A
#
# COMPACT_ATOMS: atom_id res chain seq x y z
N MET A 1 3.81 -24.61 19.42
CA MET A 1 4.26 -23.56 18.48
C MET A 1 5.28 -24.05 17.44
N SER A 2 6.04 -25.12 17.66
CA SER A 2 7.04 -25.64 16.69
C SER A 2 6.47 -26.49 15.55
N ALA A 3 5.31 -27.15 15.73
CA ALA A 3 4.70 -28.01 14.71
C ALA A 3 4.06 -27.22 13.55
N PHE A 4 3.38 -26.11 13.84
CA PHE A 4 2.77 -25.25 12.81
C PHE A 4 3.81 -24.55 11.92
N LEU A 5 4.95 -24.15 12.48
CA LEU A 5 6.02 -23.53 11.71
C LEU A 5 6.68 -24.54 10.76
N SER A 6 6.83 -25.79 11.20
CA SER A 6 7.38 -26.89 10.40
C SER A 6 6.48 -27.25 9.21
N GLU A 7 5.17 -27.31 9.43
CA GLU A 7 4.17 -27.53 8.38
C GLU A 7 4.16 -26.38 7.35
N TYR A 8 4.25 -25.13 7.81
CA TYR A 8 4.30 -23.95 6.92
C TYR A 8 5.58 -23.92 6.09
N ILE A 9 6.73 -24.23 6.70
CA ILE A 9 8.02 -24.32 5.99
C ILE A 9 8.02 -25.49 5.00
N LYS A 10 7.40 -26.62 5.34
CA LYS A 10 7.24 -27.75 4.40
C LYS A 10 6.29 -27.43 3.25
N PHE A 11 5.18 -26.72 3.51
CA PHE A 11 4.24 -26.30 2.47
C PHE A 11 4.87 -25.29 1.52
N ILE A 12 5.60 -24.32 2.06
CA ILE A 12 6.47 -23.40 1.31
C ILE A 12 7.48 -24.22 0.50
N ALA A 13 8.27 -25.08 1.13
CA ALA A 13 9.28 -25.90 0.44
C ALA A 13 8.68 -26.81 -0.66
N LEU A 14 7.50 -27.38 -0.46
CA LEU A 14 6.78 -28.20 -1.45
C LEU A 14 6.22 -27.38 -2.61
N TYR A 15 5.66 -26.20 -2.32
CA TYR A 15 5.23 -25.24 -3.32
C TYR A 15 6.42 -24.77 -4.18
N PHE A 16 7.57 -24.51 -3.53
CA PHE A 16 8.82 -24.09 -4.16
C PHE A 16 9.58 -25.23 -4.88
N LYS A 17 9.38 -26.50 -4.50
CA LYS A 17 9.99 -27.66 -5.19
C LYS A 17 9.41 -27.91 -6.59
N SER A 18 8.24 -27.34 -6.89
CA SER A 18 7.52 -27.56 -8.16
C SER A 18 7.92 -26.61 -9.30
N LYS A 19 8.64 -25.51 -9.01
CA LYS A 19 9.15 -24.59 -10.02
C LYS A 19 10.67 -24.45 -9.89
N ASP A 20 11.37 -25.02 -10.88
CA ASP A 20 12.82 -24.98 -11.14
C ASP A 20 13.67 -24.17 -10.16
N VAL A 21 14.41 -24.88 -9.29
CA VAL A 21 15.43 -24.32 -8.38
C VAL A 21 16.40 -23.36 -9.09
N MET A 22 16.63 -23.57 -10.39
CA MET A 22 17.40 -22.68 -11.27
C MET A 22 16.76 -21.29 -11.45
N VAL A 23 15.43 -21.23 -11.65
CA VAL A 23 14.69 -19.96 -11.77
C VAL A 23 14.74 -19.20 -10.45
N PHE A 24 14.63 -19.92 -9.32
CA PHE A 24 14.73 -19.33 -7.99
C PHE A 24 16.13 -18.76 -7.69
N ASN A 25 17.19 -19.53 -7.94
CA ASN A 25 18.56 -19.05 -7.76
C ASN A 25 18.88 -17.88 -8.71
N GLY A 26 18.35 -17.92 -9.94
CA GLY A 26 18.44 -16.80 -10.88
C GLY A 26 17.72 -15.54 -10.37
N LEU A 27 16.51 -15.68 -9.81
CA LEU A 27 15.76 -14.58 -9.21
C LEU A 27 16.45 -14.00 -7.97
N ILE A 28 17.05 -14.84 -7.12
CA ILE A 28 17.87 -14.36 -5.99
C ILE A 28 19.06 -13.59 -6.52
N GLY A 29 19.83 -14.15 -7.46
CA GLY A 29 20.99 -13.48 -8.03
C GLY A 29 20.64 -12.14 -8.68
N LEU A 30 19.57 -12.10 -9.47
CA LEU A 30 19.05 -10.86 -10.06
C LEU A 30 18.58 -9.87 -8.97
N GLY A 31 17.87 -10.37 -7.95
CA GLY A 31 17.41 -9.57 -6.82
C GLY A 31 18.56 -8.97 -6.01
N THR A 32 19.65 -9.71 -5.82
CA THR A 32 20.86 -9.20 -5.15
C THR A 32 21.54 -8.12 -5.98
N VAL A 33 21.71 -8.33 -7.29
CA VAL A 33 22.32 -7.33 -8.19
C VAL A 33 21.47 -6.07 -8.26
N LEU A 34 20.15 -6.22 -8.41
CA LEU A 34 19.22 -5.08 -8.40
C LEU A 34 19.20 -4.39 -7.05
N GLY A 35 19.22 -5.14 -5.95
CA GLY A 35 19.26 -4.61 -4.59
C GLY A 35 20.54 -3.84 -4.31
N GLN A 36 21.69 -4.35 -4.71
CA GLN A 36 22.99 -3.68 -4.56
C GLN A 36 23.11 -2.44 -5.46
N THR A 37 22.63 -2.52 -6.70
CA THR A 37 22.60 -1.38 -7.62
C THR A 37 21.68 -0.28 -7.09
N ALA A 38 20.50 -0.66 -6.60
CA ALA A 38 19.57 0.26 -5.95
C ALA A 38 20.17 0.86 -4.68
N TYR A 39 20.85 0.06 -3.85
CA TYR A 39 21.52 0.55 -2.64
C TYR A 39 22.60 1.59 -2.96
N ASN A 40 23.37 1.39 -4.02
CA ASN A 40 24.43 2.33 -4.43
C ASN A 40 23.86 3.62 -5.06
N ILE A 41 22.82 3.53 -5.90
CA ILE A 41 22.19 4.70 -6.54
C ILE A 41 21.37 5.50 -5.52
N LEU A 42 20.70 4.81 -4.59
CA LEU A 42 19.93 5.40 -3.50
C LEU A 42 20.77 5.60 -2.24
N ALA A 43 22.10 5.47 -2.35
CA ALA A 43 22.99 5.68 -1.23
C ALA A 43 22.82 7.12 -0.74
N PHE A 44 22.49 7.24 0.54
CA PHE A 44 22.30 8.54 1.16
C PHE A 44 23.66 9.22 1.35
N HIS A 45 23.83 10.42 0.79
CA HIS A 45 25.05 11.21 0.93
C HIS A 45 24.72 12.58 1.50
N CYS A 46 25.15 12.84 2.74
CA CYS A 46 24.92 14.14 3.38
C CYS A 46 25.74 15.24 2.68
N PRO A 47 25.15 16.41 2.36
CA PRO A 47 25.84 17.48 1.65
C PRO A 47 26.86 18.25 2.51
N CYS A 48 26.81 18.09 3.84
CA CYS A 48 27.71 18.68 4.83
C CYS A 48 27.90 20.19 4.69
N LEU A 49 26.78 20.87 4.44
CA LEU A 49 26.69 22.31 4.30
C LEU A 49 25.59 22.83 5.23
N PRO A 50 25.84 23.94 5.95
CA PRO A 50 24.84 24.52 6.85
C PRO A 50 23.56 24.86 6.08
N LYS A 51 22.41 24.68 6.72
CA LYS A 51 21.03 24.80 6.21
C LYS A 51 20.63 23.78 5.14
N LYS A 52 21.58 23.25 4.36
CA LYS A 52 21.31 22.23 3.32
C LYS A 52 21.18 20.84 3.92
N ASN A 53 21.92 20.55 4.99
CA ASN A 53 21.86 19.31 5.75
C ASN A 53 20.44 18.98 6.22
N TYR A 54 19.80 19.92 6.91
CA TYR A 54 18.42 19.81 7.38
C TYR A 54 17.44 19.52 6.24
N LEU A 55 17.47 20.34 5.19
CA LEU A 55 16.58 20.20 4.04
C LEU A 55 16.76 18.86 3.33
N TYR A 56 18.01 18.44 3.10
CA TYR A 56 18.30 17.20 2.40
C TYR A 56 17.95 15.97 3.25
N GLY A 57 18.32 15.96 4.53
CA GLY A 57 17.99 14.86 5.44
C GLY A 57 16.47 14.68 5.62
N LEU A 58 15.72 15.78 5.78
CA LEU A 58 14.26 15.71 5.82
C LEU A 58 13.65 15.28 4.49
N ALA A 59 14.15 15.77 3.36
CA ALA A 59 13.68 15.34 2.05
C ALA A 59 13.92 13.84 1.81
N ALA A 60 15.07 13.32 2.22
CA ALA A 60 15.40 11.90 2.09
C ALA A 60 14.46 10.98 2.90
N ILE A 61 13.94 11.46 4.04
CA ILE A 61 12.93 10.73 4.82
C ILE A 61 11.53 10.94 4.20
N GLY A 62 11.14 12.21 3.98
CA GLY A 62 9.77 12.60 3.66
C GLY A 62 9.34 12.38 2.22
N VAL A 63 10.21 12.61 1.22
CA VAL A 63 9.85 12.50 -0.20
C VAL A 63 9.53 11.04 -0.59
N PRO A 64 10.36 10.03 -0.24
CA PRO A 64 10.00 8.64 -0.53
C PRO A 64 8.75 8.19 0.25
N ALA A 65 8.57 8.64 1.50
CA ALA A 65 7.35 8.37 2.26
C ALA A 65 6.11 8.93 1.56
N LEU A 66 6.17 10.17 1.06
CA LEU A 66 5.07 10.77 0.30
C LEU A 66 4.82 10.03 -1.02
N ALA A 67 5.87 9.65 -1.74
CA ALA A 67 5.74 8.88 -2.97
C ALA A 67 5.05 7.53 -2.72
N PHE A 68 5.47 6.78 -1.69
CA PHE A 68 4.81 5.54 -1.30
C PHE A 68 3.35 5.76 -0.89
N PHE A 69 3.03 6.87 -0.23
CA PHE A 69 1.66 7.19 0.15
C PHE A 69 0.79 7.42 -1.09
N VAL A 70 1.26 8.23 -2.04
CA VAL A 70 0.54 8.50 -3.30
C VAL A 70 0.32 7.22 -4.10
N ILE A 71 1.35 6.39 -4.24
CA ILE A 71 1.25 5.08 -4.92
C ILE A 71 0.22 4.19 -4.20
N GLY A 72 0.27 4.14 -2.87
CA GLY A 72 -0.68 3.38 -2.06
C GLY A 72 -2.13 3.82 -2.25
N VAL A 73 -2.37 5.13 -2.37
CA VAL A 73 -3.70 5.68 -2.66
C VAL A 73 -4.16 5.33 -4.08
N MET A 74 -3.26 5.42 -5.08
CA MET A 74 -3.54 5.11 -6.48
C MET A 74 -3.88 3.64 -6.71
N LEU A 75 -3.18 2.73 -6.05
CA LEU A 75 -3.38 1.27 -6.18
C LEU A 75 -4.61 0.76 -5.40
N ASN A 76 -5.22 1.58 -4.54
CA ASN A 76 -6.36 1.17 -3.74
C ASN A 76 -7.67 1.30 -4.54
N GLN A 77 -8.34 0.17 -4.79
CA GLN A 77 -9.61 0.12 -5.52
C GLN A 77 -10.70 0.99 -4.88
N ASN A 78 -10.76 1.04 -3.55
CA ASN A 78 -11.73 1.84 -2.82
C ASN A 78 -11.64 3.33 -3.14
N THR A 79 -10.43 3.83 -3.47
CA THR A 79 -10.22 5.22 -3.93
C THR A 79 -11.05 5.51 -5.18
N TRP A 80 -10.98 4.61 -6.18
CA TRP A 80 -11.68 4.76 -7.44
C TRP A 80 -13.20 4.54 -7.30
N ASP A 81 -13.62 3.69 -6.37
CA ASP A 81 -15.03 3.50 -6.04
C ASP A 81 -15.64 4.76 -5.41
N VAL A 82 -14.90 5.47 -4.56
CA VAL A 82 -15.33 6.78 -4.01
C VAL A 82 -15.39 7.83 -5.12
N VAL A 83 -14.34 7.92 -5.96
CA VAL A 83 -14.29 8.86 -7.09
C VAL A 83 -15.46 8.63 -8.05
N SER A 84 -15.79 7.37 -8.34
CA SER A 84 -16.91 7.01 -9.23
C SER A 84 -18.28 7.30 -8.60
N GLU A 85 -18.47 7.03 -7.31
CA GLU A 85 -19.70 7.38 -6.58
C GLU A 85 -19.89 8.91 -6.56
N CYS A 86 -18.81 9.67 -6.36
CA CYS A 86 -18.86 11.13 -6.39
C CYS A 86 -19.12 11.69 -7.79
N ARG A 87 -18.51 11.13 -8.84
CA ARG A 87 -18.77 11.53 -10.22
C ARG A 87 -20.22 11.24 -10.66
N SER A 88 -20.73 10.04 -10.37
CA SER A 88 -22.03 9.59 -10.85
C SER A 88 -23.20 10.08 -9.98
N ARG A 89 -22.98 10.29 -8.67
CA ARG A 89 -24.07 10.57 -7.70
C ARG A 89 -23.80 11.80 -6.82
N ARG A 90 -22.80 12.63 -7.18
CA ARG A 90 -22.42 13.88 -6.48
C ARG A 90 -22.19 13.69 -4.97
N CYS A 91 -21.73 12.50 -4.58
CA CYS A 91 -21.56 12.06 -3.18
C CYS A 91 -22.82 12.25 -2.29
N ARG A 92 -24.02 12.51 -2.84
CA ARG A 92 -25.21 12.89 -2.05
C ARG A 92 -25.70 11.81 -1.09
N LYS A 93 -25.40 10.54 -1.40
CA LYS A 93 -25.80 9.37 -0.60
C LYS A 93 -24.69 8.86 0.33
N LEU A 94 -23.54 9.52 0.35
CA LEU A 94 -22.43 9.14 1.22
C LEU A 94 -22.63 9.83 2.58
N SER A 95 -23.04 9.09 3.60
CA SER A 95 -23.10 9.65 4.94
C SER A 95 -21.71 10.05 5.41
N VAL A 96 -21.62 11.02 6.30
CA VAL A 96 -20.36 11.46 6.90
C VAL A 96 -19.63 10.28 7.55
N THR A 97 -20.36 9.42 8.25
CA THR A 97 -19.82 8.18 8.85
C THR A 97 -19.25 7.20 7.82
N ALA A 98 -19.93 7.03 6.68
CA ALA A 98 -19.44 6.22 5.56
C ALA A 98 -18.14 6.79 4.99
N ALA A 99 -18.11 8.10 4.78
CA ALA A 99 -16.96 8.79 4.24
C ALA A 99 -15.74 8.62 5.16
N PHE A 100 -15.92 8.77 6.48
CA PHE A 100 -14.85 8.53 7.45
C PHE A 100 -14.36 7.08 7.46
N ALA A 101 -15.26 6.09 7.42
CA ALA A 101 -14.87 4.68 7.39
C ALA A 101 -14.08 4.34 6.11
N LEU A 102 -14.50 4.87 4.96
CA LEU A 102 -13.82 4.65 3.67
C LEU A 102 -12.47 5.36 3.62
N LEU A 103 -12.40 6.62 4.06
CA LEU A 103 -11.15 7.35 4.16
C LEU A 103 -10.18 6.64 5.11
N GLY A 104 -10.66 6.15 6.25
CA GLY A 104 -9.86 5.34 7.17
C GLY A 104 -9.35 4.05 6.51
N SER A 105 -10.18 3.36 5.73
CA SER A 105 -9.77 2.18 4.96
C SER A 105 -8.73 2.51 3.89
N ILE A 106 -8.88 3.62 3.18
CA ILE A 106 -7.97 4.05 2.12
C ILE A 106 -6.62 4.46 2.71
N VAL A 107 -6.64 5.39 3.66
CA VAL A 107 -5.44 5.93 4.31
C VAL A 107 -4.73 4.85 5.11
N GLY A 108 -5.47 4.02 5.86
CA GLY A 108 -4.89 2.95 6.68
C GLY A 108 -4.10 1.92 5.85
N ARG A 109 -4.55 1.59 4.64
CA ARG A 109 -3.80 0.72 3.72
C ARG A 109 -2.64 1.45 3.04
N ALA A 110 -2.84 2.72 2.65
CA ALA A 110 -1.83 3.50 1.94
C ALA A 110 -0.64 3.93 2.83
N VAL A 111 -0.84 4.09 4.15
CA VAL A 111 0.18 4.60 5.07
C VAL A 111 1.19 3.54 5.53
N VAL A 112 0.94 2.25 5.27
CA VAL A 112 1.81 1.14 5.71
C VAL A 112 3.24 1.28 5.17
N ALA A 113 3.40 1.47 3.86
CA ALA A 113 4.71 1.62 3.24
C ALA A 113 5.44 2.92 3.69
N PRO A 114 4.79 4.10 3.71
CA PRO A 114 5.37 5.34 4.25
C PRO A 114 5.88 5.22 5.69
N VAL A 115 5.08 4.61 6.57
CA VAL A 115 5.45 4.35 7.96
C VAL A 115 6.67 3.45 8.03
N THR A 116 6.64 2.35 7.28
CA THR A 116 7.74 1.38 7.25
C THR A 116 9.04 2.04 6.78
N TRP A 117 8.98 2.84 5.72
CA TRP A 117 10.11 3.63 5.23
C TRP A 117 10.66 4.58 6.29
N THR A 118 9.78 5.33 6.95
CA THR A 118 10.15 6.30 7.97
C THR A 118 10.82 5.63 9.16
N VAL A 119 10.24 4.51 9.64
CA VAL A 119 10.83 3.70 10.71
C VAL A 119 12.22 3.19 10.32
N ILE A 120 12.37 2.60 9.14
CA ILE A 120 13.67 2.10 8.67
C ILE A 120 14.69 3.24 8.57
N SER A 121 14.28 4.40 8.05
CA SER A 121 15.15 5.58 7.93
C SER A 121 15.60 6.10 9.29
N LEU A 122 14.70 6.16 10.28
CA LEU A 122 15.01 6.56 11.65
C LEU A 122 15.92 5.54 12.36
N LEU A 123 15.67 4.24 12.18
CA LEU A 123 16.51 3.19 12.78
C LEU A 123 17.93 3.16 12.17
N ARG A 124 18.09 3.47 10.88
CA ARG A 124 19.40 3.69 10.25
C ARG A 124 20.09 4.93 10.82
N GLY A 125 19.35 6.00 11.07
CA GLY A 125 19.82 7.22 11.71
C GLY A 125 20.66 8.16 10.84
N GLU A 126 21.14 7.73 9.67
CA GLU A 126 22.00 8.54 8.79
C GLU A 126 21.34 9.86 8.36
N ALA A 127 20.08 9.81 7.92
CA ALA A 127 19.35 11.00 7.49
C ALA A 127 19.01 11.94 8.65
N TYR A 128 18.76 11.40 9.85
CA TYR A 128 18.50 12.19 11.05
C TYR A 128 19.78 12.89 11.54
N VAL A 129 20.90 12.17 11.62
CA VAL A 129 22.20 12.75 11.98
C VAL A 129 22.56 13.86 11.01
N CYS A 130 22.40 13.63 9.69
CA CYS A 130 22.62 14.66 8.69
C CYS A 130 21.74 15.88 8.98
N ALA A 131 20.42 15.69 9.16
CA ALA A 131 19.48 16.79 9.34
C ALA A 131 19.69 17.62 10.62
N PHE A 132 20.10 16.98 11.72
CA PHE A 132 20.13 17.61 13.05
C PHE A 132 21.54 17.94 13.56
N SER A 133 22.59 17.52 12.86
CA SER A 133 23.99 17.83 13.20
C SER A 133 24.24 19.32 13.47
N GLU A 134 23.69 20.22 12.65
CA GLU A 134 23.90 21.66 12.77
C GLU A 134 23.17 22.34 13.93
N PHE A 135 22.17 21.67 14.53
CA PHE A 135 21.34 22.22 15.61
C PHE A 135 21.74 21.72 17.00
N MET A 136 22.80 20.92 17.09
CA MET A 136 23.25 20.42 18.38
C MET A 136 23.84 21.53 19.23
N ASN A 137 23.40 21.61 20.50
CA ASN A 137 23.95 22.57 21.44
C ASN A 137 25.37 22.13 21.85
N PRO A 138 26.40 22.94 21.53
CA PRO A 138 27.79 22.59 21.85
C PRO A 138 28.07 22.58 23.34
N SER A 139 27.28 23.30 24.14
CA SER A 139 27.33 23.27 25.60
C SER A 139 26.85 21.94 26.21
N SER A 140 26.20 21.07 25.44
CA SER A 140 25.82 19.73 25.92
C SER A 140 26.92 18.68 25.79
N LEU A 141 28.10 19.09 25.30
CA LEU A 141 29.33 18.30 25.16
C LEU A 141 30.35 18.72 26.23
N ASP A 142 29.86 19.12 27.41
CA ASP A 142 30.60 19.59 28.58
C ASP A 142 31.90 18.80 28.78
N ASP A 143 33.04 19.39 28.37
CA ASP A 143 34.28 19.47 29.18
C ASP A 143 35.52 19.93 28.39
N PHE A 144 35.50 19.98 27.05
CA PHE A 144 36.79 19.80 26.37
C PHE A 144 37.44 21.00 25.63
N PHE A 145 36.82 22.17 25.43
CA PHE A 145 37.54 23.30 24.79
C PHE A 145 37.10 24.71 25.16
N SER A 146 38.06 25.63 25.00
CA SER A 146 37.93 27.10 25.02
C SER A 146 37.31 27.71 23.75
N THR A 147 37.06 26.92 22.70
CA THR A 147 36.42 27.37 21.44
C THR A 147 35.24 26.47 21.08
N THR A 148 34.04 27.04 21.13
CA THR A 148 32.79 26.38 20.78
C THR A 148 32.69 26.20 19.26
N PRO A 149 32.50 24.97 18.72
CA PRO A 149 32.37 24.78 17.28
C PRO A 149 31.12 25.48 16.75
N GLY A 150 31.30 26.30 15.72
CA GLY A 150 30.20 26.98 15.04
C GLY A 150 29.35 26.03 14.16
N PRO A 151 28.18 26.49 13.69
CA PRO A 151 27.26 25.68 12.88
C PRO A 151 27.88 25.15 11.58
N GLU A 152 28.89 25.84 11.04
CA GLU A 152 29.64 25.42 9.84
C GLU A 152 30.45 24.14 10.07
N ILE A 153 31.08 24.02 11.24
CA ILE A 153 31.87 22.85 11.63
C ILE A 153 30.92 21.71 12.02
N MET A 154 29.82 22.02 12.72
CA MET A 154 28.83 21.02 13.11
C MET A 154 28.15 20.36 11.90
N ALA A 155 27.86 21.12 10.85
CA ALA A 155 27.30 20.59 9.61
C ALA A 155 28.23 19.58 8.91
N GLN A 156 29.52 19.56 9.23
CA GLN A 156 30.50 18.62 8.65
C GLN A 156 30.64 17.32 9.44
N PHE A 157 30.16 17.26 10.69
CA PHE A 157 30.23 16.05 11.53
C PHE A 157 29.66 14.77 10.92
N PRO A 158 28.56 14.78 10.13
CA PRO A 158 28.09 13.58 9.43
C PRO A 158 28.97 13.15 8.24
N CYS A 159 29.99 13.93 7.87
CA CYS A 159 30.93 13.61 6.81
C CYS A 159 32.28 13.10 7.34
N LYS A 160 33.07 12.51 6.43
CA LYS A 160 34.41 11.98 6.75
C LYS A 160 35.49 13.05 6.81
N ASP A 161 35.20 14.27 6.34
CA ASP A 161 36.17 15.36 6.17
C ASP A 161 36.17 16.34 7.36
N VAL A 162 36.09 15.82 8.59
CA VAL A 162 36.11 16.64 9.81
C VAL A 162 37.56 17.01 10.17
N PRO A 163 37.87 18.27 10.54
CA PRO A 163 39.20 18.63 10.98
C PRO A 163 39.66 17.79 12.17
N ALA A 164 40.92 17.37 12.19
CA ALA A 164 41.52 16.53 13.24
C ALA A 164 41.17 16.92 14.70
N PRO A 165 41.14 18.20 15.11
CA PRO A 165 40.78 18.56 16.50
C PRO A 165 39.32 18.23 16.87
N PHE A 166 38.43 18.03 15.90
CA PHE A 166 37.00 17.78 16.11
C PHE A 166 36.57 16.32 15.89
N LEU A 167 37.51 15.44 15.53
CA LEU A 167 37.19 14.06 15.11
C LEU A 167 36.58 13.19 16.22
N ASN A 168 37.01 13.35 17.46
CA ASN A 168 36.40 12.62 18.59
C ASN A 168 34.96 13.11 18.87
N TYR A 169 34.68 14.40 18.67
CA TYR A 169 33.34 14.98 18.87
C TYR A 169 32.38 14.57 17.77
N SER A 170 32.83 14.51 16.52
CA SER A 170 31.95 14.07 15.44
C SER A 170 31.42 12.67 15.71
N VAL A 171 32.25 11.77 16.24
CA VAL A 171 31.85 10.42 16.66
C VAL A 171 30.84 10.46 17.82
N GLU A 172 31.05 11.33 18.82
CA GLU A 172 30.14 11.46 19.95
C GLU A 172 28.79 12.07 19.57
N VAL A 173 28.79 13.15 18.78
CA VAL A 173 27.58 13.80 18.26
C VAL A 173 26.83 12.84 17.35
N GLU A 174 27.52 12.14 16.45
CA GLU A 174 26.91 11.11 15.62
C GLU A 174 26.26 10.03 16.48
N ARG A 175 26.93 9.54 17.54
CA ARG A 175 26.38 8.54 18.45
C ARG A 175 25.13 9.05 19.16
N LYS A 176 25.16 10.28 19.68
CA LYS A 176 24.03 10.91 20.38
C LYS A 176 22.82 11.08 19.45
N LEU A 177 23.02 11.63 18.26
CA LEU A 177 21.96 11.81 17.26
C LEU A 177 21.44 10.48 16.71
N LYS A 178 22.31 9.48 16.52
CA LYS A 178 21.87 8.11 16.16
C LYS A 178 21.00 7.49 17.24
N TYR A 179 21.38 7.65 18.51
CA TYR A 179 20.57 7.21 19.64
C TYR A 179 19.19 7.88 19.64
N GLU A 180 19.12 9.20 19.49
CA GLU A 180 17.84 9.93 19.43
C GLU A 180 16.98 9.46 18.25
N SER A 181 17.59 9.30 17.07
CA SER A 181 16.90 8.79 15.88
C SER A 181 16.33 7.39 16.09
N GLN A 182 17.13 6.48 16.65
CA GLN A 182 16.71 5.10 16.91
C GLN A 182 15.63 5.03 17.99
N LEU A 183 15.74 5.85 19.04
CA LEU A 183 14.72 5.97 20.07
C LEU A 183 13.39 6.45 19.47
N LEU A 184 13.41 7.51 18.65
CA LEU A 184 12.22 7.98 17.93
C LEU A 184 11.65 6.88 17.01
N GLY A 185 12.51 6.13 16.32
CA GLY A 185 12.11 4.99 15.49
C GLY A 185 11.36 3.92 16.30
N TRP A 186 11.89 3.52 17.46
CA TRP A 186 11.26 2.54 18.34
C TRP A 186 9.97 3.04 18.98
N LEU A 187 9.94 4.31 19.41
CA LEU A 187 8.72 4.94 19.92
C LEU A 187 7.62 4.98 18.85
N LEU A 188 7.98 5.33 17.61
CA LEU A 188 7.05 5.33 16.48
C LEU A 188 6.48 3.93 16.23
N VAL A 189 7.31 2.88 16.26
CA VAL A 189 6.85 1.48 16.15
C VAL A 189 5.87 1.13 17.27
N GLY A 190 6.18 1.48 18.51
CA GLY A 190 5.31 1.23 19.66
C GLY A 190 3.96 1.95 19.54
N ILE A 191 3.97 3.24 19.22
CA ILE A 191 2.76 4.07 19.04
C ILE A 191 1.89 3.51 17.93
N ILE A 192 2.47 3.16 16.78
CA ILE A 192 1.72 2.64 15.64
C ILE A 192 1.13 1.26 15.95
N SER A 193 1.90 0.39 16.62
CA SER A 193 1.42 -0.94 17.01
C SER A 193 0.22 -0.83 17.96
N LEU A 194 0.30 0.07 18.96
CA LEU A 194 -0.81 0.35 19.87
C LEU A 194 -2.01 0.96 19.14
N ALA A 195 -1.78 1.93 18.24
CA ALA A 195 -2.84 2.55 17.46
C ALA A 195 -3.57 1.53 16.57
N VAL A 196 -2.83 0.64 15.88
CA VAL A 196 -3.43 -0.44 15.08
C VAL A 196 -4.25 -1.37 15.95
N PHE A 197 -3.73 -1.78 17.11
CA PHE A 197 -4.46 -2.63 18.05
C PHE A 197 -5.78 -1.97 18.50
N LEU A 198 -5.73 -0.70 18.93
CA LEU A 198 -6.92 0.05 19.35
C LEU A 198 -7.92 0.24 18.21
N LEU A 199 -7.46 0.52 16.99
CA LEU A 199 -8.32 0.64 15.82
C LEU A 199 -8.99 -0.68 15.47
N LEU A 200 -8.29 -1.81 15.58
CA LEU A 200 -8.88 -3.14 15.39
C LEU A 200 -9.93 -3.47 16.46
N CYS A 201 -9.66 -3.14 17.73
CA CYS A 201 -10.62 -3.26 18.81
C CYS A 201 -11.86 -2.40 18.55
N LEU A 202 -11.69 -1.13 18.22
CA LEU A 202 -12.79 -0.22 17.90
C LEU A 202 -13.58 -0.68 16.68
N LYS A 203 -12.91 -1.13 15.61
CA LYS A 203 -13.58 -1.68 14.42
C LYS A 203 -14.46 -2.88 14.79
N ASN A 204 -13.95 -3.79 15.60
CA ASN A 204 -14.68 -4.99 16.00
C ASN A 204 -15.79 -4.69 17.01
N CYS A 205 -15.61 -3.73 17.93
CA CYS A 205 -16.63 -3.32 18.89
C CYS A 205 -17.74 -2.47 18.27
N CYS A 206 -17.43 -1.65 17.26
CA CYS A 206 -18.39 -0.77 16.59
C CYS A 206 -18.95 -1.37 15.29
N SER A 207 -18.55 -2.59 14.92
CA SER A 207 -19.12 -3.27 13.76
C SER A 207 -20.58 -3.65 14.06
N PRO A 208 -21.54 -3.25 13.21
CA PRO A 208 -22.92 -3.72 13.33
C PRO A 208 -23.05 -5.20 12.95
N LEU A 209 -22.03 -5.78 12.32
CA LEU A 209 -21.99 -7.16 11.85
C LEU A 209 -21.21 -8.05 12.82
N GLY A 210 -21.73 -9.26 13.08
CA GLY A 210 -20.97 -10.30 13.78
C GLY A 210 -19.74 -10.73 12.98
N TYR A 211 -18.70 -11.22 13.68
CA TYR A 211 -17.42 -11.60 13.07
C TYR A 211 -17.56 -12.59 11.88
N HIS A 212 -18.41 -13.61 12.02
CA HIS A 212 -18.67 -14.58 10.94
C HIS A 212 -19.34 -13.93 9.72
N GLN A 213 -20.24 -12.98 9.95
CA GLN A 213 -20.96 -12.28 8.88
C GLN A 213 -20.04 -11.29 8.15
N GLU A 214 -19.15 -10.61 8.87
CA GLU A 214 -18.11 -9.76 8.27
C GLU A 214 -17.13 -10.60 7.41
N ALA A 215 -16.68 -11.75 7.92
CA ALA A 215 -15.82 -12.67 7.18
C ALA A 215 -16.51 -13.20 5.90
N TYR A 216 -17.78 -13.61 6.01
CA TYR A 216 -18.59 -14.02 4.86
C TYR A 216 -18.74 -12.88 3.85
N TRP A 217 -19.06 -11.67 4.32
CA TRP A 217 -19.22 -10.50 3.45
C TRP A 217 -17.93 -10.18 2.68
N SER A 218 -16.78 -10.20 3.36
CA SER A 218 -15.47 -10.02 2.73
C SER A 218 -15.20 -11.09 1.66
N GLN A 219 -15.49 -12.36 1.98
CA GLN A 219 -15.30 -13.46 1.03
C GLN A 219 -16.25 -13.34 -0.17
N TYR A 220 -17.51 -12.96 0.06
CA TYR A 220 -18.49 -12.70 -0.99
C TYR A 220 -18.00 -11.62 -1.95
N CYS A 221 -17.59 -10.45 -1.43
CA CYS A 221 -17.11 -9.35 -2.27
C CYS A 221 -15.87 -9.74 -3.09
N SER A 222 -14.92 -10.47 -2.49
CA SER A 222 -13.74 -10.96 -3.22
C SER A 222 -14.13 -11.95 -4.32
N SER A 223 -15.10 -12.82 -4.06
CA SER A 223 -15.54 -13.85 -5.01
C SER A 223 -16.35 -13.22 -6.15
N GLU A 224 -17.24 -12.29 -5.82
CA GLU A 224 -18.02 -11.50 -6.79
C GLU A 224 -17.09 -10.72 -7.73
N GLN A 225 -16.06 -10.05 -7.20
CA GLN A 225 -15.11 -9.29 -8.02
C GLN A 225 -14.33 -10.20 -8.99
N ALA A 226 -13.85 -11.35 -8.51
CA ALA A 226 -13.13 -12.31 -9.35
C ALA A 226 -14.02 -12.89 -10.45
N LEU A 227 -15.26 -13.25 -10.13
CA LEU A 227 -16.24 -13.75 -11.09
C LEU A 227 -16.65 -12.66 -12.09
N PHE A 228 -16.85 -11.42 -11.63
CA PHE A 228 -17.20 -10.30 -12.48
C PHE A 228 -16.11 -10.00 -13.50
N GLN A 229 -14.84 -9.95 -13.07
CA GLN A 229 -13.72 -9.68 -13.95
C GLN A 229 -13.54 -10.78 -15.00
N ARG A 230 -13.62 -12.05 -14.59
CA ARG A 230 -13.53 -13.19 -15.50
C ARG A 230 -14.67 -13.19 -16.53
N THR A 231 -15.89 -12.91 -16.08
CA THR A 231 -17.08 -12.87 -16.95
C THR A 231 -17.03 -11.67 -17.89
N ALA A 232 -16.58 -10.50 -17.41
CA ALA A 232 -16.42 -9.30 -18.24
C ALA A 232 -15.38 -9.50 -19.35
N GLU A 233 -14.27 -10.19 -19.06
CA GLU A 233 -13.27 -10.54 -20.07
C GLU A 233 -13.86 -11.44 -21.17
N VAL A 234 -14.60 -12.49 -20.78
CA VAL A 234 -15.26 -13.39 -21.74
C VAL A 234 -16.33 -12.66 -22.54
N HIS A 235 -17.16 -11.83 -21.91
CA HIS A 235 -18.19 -11.02 -22.58
C HIS A 235 -17.59 -10.04 -23.60
N ALA A 236 -16.50 -9.35 -23.23
CA ALA A 236 -15.79 -8.44 -24.12
C ALA A 236 -15.18 -9.17 -25.33
N LYS A 237 -14.56 -10.33 -25.11
CA LYS A 237 -14.02 -11.18 -26.19
C LYS A 237 -15.11 -11.66 -27.13
N TYR A 238 -16.26 -12.10 -26.60
CA TYR A 238 -17.41 -12.51 -27.40
C TYR A 238 -17.90 -11.39 -28.31
N HIS A 239 -18.12 -10.19 -27.76
CA HIS A 239 -18.62 -9.06 -28.53
C HIS A 239 -17.59 -8.56 -29.55
N ALA A 240 -16.29 -8.58 -29.22
CA ALA A 240 -15.23 -8.27 -30.18
C ALA A 240 -15.20 -9.29 -31.33
N ALA A 241 -15.37 -10.58 -31.03
CA ALA A 241 -15.43 -11.63 -32.05
C ALA A 241 -16.62 -11.43 -32.99
N GLU A 242 -17.82 -11.13 -32.49
CA GLU A 242 -18.98 -10.85 -33.36
C GLU A 242 -18.75 -9.65 -34.28
N ASN A 243 -18.16 -8.56 -33.76
CA ASN A 243 -17.84 -7.38 -34.57
C ASN A 243 -16.82 -7.69 -35.67
N VAL A 244 -15.75 -8.43 -35.34
CA VAL A 244 -14.73 -8.87 -36.30
C VAL A 244 -15.35 -9.80 -37.35
N LYS A 245 -16.24 -10.71 -36.94
CA LYS A 245 -16.98 -11.59 -37.84
C LYS A 245 -17.83 -10.81 -38.82
N SER A 246 -18.53 -9.79 -38.34
CA SER A 246 -19.38 -8.94 -39.18
C SER A 246 -18.58 -8.12 -40.20
N PHE A 247 -17.34 -7.76 -39.88
CA PHE A 247 -16.47 -6.99 -40.77
C PHE A 247 -15.74 -7.86 -41.81
N PHE A 248 -15.13 -8.97 -41.38
CA PHE A 248 -14.31 -9.85 -42.23
C PHE A 248 -15.06 -11.06 -42.81
N GLY A 249 -16.26 -11.37 -42.31
CA GLY A 249 -17.02 -12.58 -42.65
C GLY A 249 -16.62 -13.84 -41.86
N PHE A 250 -15.52 -13.80 -41.10
CA PHE A 250 -15.05 -14.89 -40.26
C PHE A 250 -14.22 -14.36 -39.07
N VAL A 251 -13.92 -15.21 -38.09
CA VAL A 251 -13.02 -14.91 -36.96
C VAL A 251 -12.09 -16.10 -36.76
N ALA A 252 -10.79 -15.83 -36.67
CA ALA A 252 -9.81 -16.82 -36.24
C ALA A 252 -9.78 -16.87 -34.71
N LEU A 253 -10.29 -17.97 -34.15
CA LEU A 253 -10.33 -18.24 -32.71
C LEU A 253 -9.62 -19.56 -32.42
N GLU A 254 -8.97 -19.65 -31.27
CA GLU A 254 -8.43 -20.92 -30.78
C GLU A 254 -9.57 -21.91 -30.43
N ASN A 255 -9.29 -23.21 -30.46
CA ASN A 255 -10.33 -24.23 -30.23
C ASN A 255 -10.97 -24.12 -28.83
N GLN A 256 -10.19 -23.71 -27.83
CA GLN A 256 -10.66 -23.52 -26.46
C GLN A 256 -11.58 -22.29 -26.33
N GLU A 257 -11.27 -21.21 -27.06
CA GLU A 257 -12.10 -20.00 -27.14
C GLU A 257 -13.40 -20.26 -27.90
N LYS A 258 -13.37 -21.06 -28.96
CA LYS A 258 -14.58 -21.46 -29.70
C LYS A 258 -15.58 -22.19 -28.82
N GLN A 259 -15.13 -23.08 -27.94
CA GLN A 259 -16.00 -23.77 -26.99
C GLN A 259 -16.60 -22.80 -25.96
N LEU A 260 -15.75 -21.98 -25.33
CA LEU A 260 -16.19 -20.95 -24.38
C LEU A 260 -17.24 -20.01 -24.98
N LEU A 261 -17.07 -19.61 -26.25
CA LEU A 261 -17.99 -18.73 -26.96
C LEU A 261 -19.24 -19.44 -27.48
N ALA A 262 -19.20 -20.77 -27.67
CA ALA A 262 -20.37 -21.56 -28.10
C ALA A 262 -21.36 -21.79 -26.94
N ASP A 263 -20.85 -21.88 -25.71
CA ASP A 263 -21.66 -22.03 -24.49
C ASP A 263 -22.40 -20.75 -24.11
N CYS A 264 -21.98 -19.62 -24.69
CA CYS A 264 -22.48 -18.28 -24.47
C CYS A 264 -23.79 -17.96 -25.25
N LYS A 265 -24.82 -18.81 -25.18
CA LYS A 265 -26.11 -18.58 -25.85
C LYS A 265 -27.01 -17.64 -25.04
N GLY A 266 -27.61 -16.65 -25.69
CA GLY A 266 -28.57 -15.71 -25.06
C GLY A 266 -27.93 -14.58 -24.25
N ILE A 267 -26.67 -14.24 -24.53
CA ILE A 267 -25.98 -13.13 -23.86
C ILE A 267 -26.67 -11.80 -24.15
N LYS A 268 -26.78 -10.93 -23.14
CA LYS A 268 -27.14 -9.53 -23.31
C LYS A 268 -26.12 -8.86 -24.24
N SER A 269 -26.56 -8.53 -25.46
CA SER A 269 -25.71 -7.92 -26.49
C SER A 269 -25.21 -6.54 -26.09
N VAL A 270 -26.03 -5.75 -25.39
CA VAL A 270 -25.66 -4.42 -24.92
C VAL A 270 -26.06 -4.24 -23.47
N ILE A 271 -25.11 -3.86 -22.62
CA ILE A 271 -25.37 -3.43 -21.25
C ILE A 271 -25.35 -1.90 -21.23
N PRO A 272 -26.50 -1.21 -21.05
CA PRO A 272 -26.56 0.24 -21.07
C PRO A 272 -25.67 0.88 -20.00
N ARG A 273 -25.13 2.06 -20.28
CA ARG A 273 -24.31 2.84 -19.33
C ARG A 273 -24.98 3.04 -17.97
N MET A 274 -26.30 3.14 -17.95
CA MET A 274 -27.07 3.31 -16.71
C MET A 274 -26.97 2.08 -15.80
N GLU A 275 -26.91 0.87 -16.36
CA GLU A 275 -26.74 -0.37 -15.58
C GLU A 275 -25.33 -0.48 -15.01
N TRP A 276 -24.30 -0.13 -15.79
CA TRP A 276 -22.92 0.00 -15.29
C TRP A 276 -22.84 0.97 -14.10
N ASN A 277 -23.45 2.15 -14.21
CA ASN A 277 -23.47 3.14 -13.11
C ASN A 277 -24.27 2.67 -11.88
N ARG A 278 -25.18 1.70 -12.01
CA ARG A 278 -25.95 1.15 -10.88
C ARG A 278 -25.11 0.19 -10.06
N VAL A 279 -24.33 -0.66 -10.73
CA VAL A 279 -23.49 -1.69 -10.09
C VAL A 279 -22.12 -1.16 -9.62
N THR A 280 -21.64 -0.05 -10.18
CA THR A 280 -20.39 0.60 -9.75
C THR A 280 -20.58 1.50 -8.52
N GLY A 281 -19.54 1.64 -7.72
CA GLY A 281 -19.42 2.58 -6.60
C GLY A 281 -19.47 1.89 -5.24
N VAL A 282 -19.27 2.67 -4.18
CA VAL A 282 -19.17 2.13 -2.83
C VAL A 282 -20.49 1.52 -2.37
N TYR A 283 -20.39 0.35 -1.73
CA TYR A 283 -21.46 -0.26 -0.99
C TYR A 283 -21.09 -0.50 0.46
N MET A 284 -21.93 -0.03 1.37
CA MET A 284 -21.90 -0.47 2.76
C MET A 284 -23.01 -1.48 2.96
N TYR A 285 -22.72 -2.50 3.77
CA TYR A 285 -23.68 -3.52 4.15
C TYR A 285 -25.01 -2.90 4.61
N ARG A 286 -26.11 -3.45 4.10
CA ARG A 286 -27.48 -3.08 4.48
C ARG A 286 -28.36 -4.31 4.49
N GLU A 287 -29.35 -4.31 5.36
CA GLU A 287 -30.45 -5.27 5.35
C GLU A 287 -31.70 -4.57 4.81
N SER A 288 -32.44 -5.25 3.94
CA SER A 288 -33.79 -4.86 3.50
C SER A 288 -34.72 -6.02 3.84
N ASP A 289 -35.75 -5.79 4.66
CA ASP A 289 -36.74 -6.83 5.01
C ASP A 289 -36.11 -8.15 5.50
N ASN A 290 -35.12 -8.06 6.41
CA ASN A 290 -34.30 -9.18 6.91
C ASN A 290 -33.46 -9.93 5.86
N THR A 291 -33.37 -9.42 4.62
CA THR A 291 -32.48 -9.96 3.60
C THR A 291 -31.18 -9.16 3.54
N PRO A 292 -30.01 -9.82 3.66
CA PRO A 292 -28.72 -9.15 3.63
C PRO A 292 -28.34 -8.78 2.20
N ILE A 293 -28.01 -7.51 1.97
CA ILE A 293 -27.47 -7.04 0.70
C ILE A 293 -25.97 -6.81 0.88
N TYR A 294 -25.17 -7.51 0.08
CA TYR A 294 -23.70 -7.52 0.25
C TYR A 294 -22.96 -6.58 -0.70
N SER A 295 -23.53 -6.28 -1.87
CA SER A 295 -22.90 -5.43 -2.88
C SER A 295 -23.93 -4.65 -3.68
N ARG A 296 -23.45 -3.75 -4.55
CA ARG A 296 -24.31 -3.03 -5.49
C ARG A 296 -24.86 -3.91 -6.59
N LEU A 297 -24.08 -4.91 -7.01
CA LEU A 297 -24.53 -5.90 -7.99
C LEU A 297 -25.58 -6.83 -7.38
N ASN A 298 -25.39 -7.28 -6.14
CA ASN A 298 -26.39 -7.99 -5.35
C ASN A 298 -27.69 -7.20 -5.26
N LYS A 299 -27.60 -5.91 -4.88
CA LYS A 299 -28.74 -5.01 -4.82
C LYS A 299 -29.46 -4.93 -6.17
N TRP A 300 -28.72 -4.69 -7.25
CA TRP A 300 -29.26 -4.60 -8.60
C TRP A 300 -29.98 -5.89 -9.01
N ALA A 301 -29.38 -7.05 -8.72
CA ALA A 301 -29.95 -8.36 -9.04
C ALA A 301 -31.30 -8.56 -8.34
N MET A 302 -31.38 -8.27 -7.03
CA MET A 302 -32.62 -8.39 -6.26
C MET A 302 -33.76 -7.53 -6.83
N TYR A 303 -33.50 -6.25 -7.10
CA TYR A 303 -34.54 -5.36 -7.68
C TYR A 303 -35.00 -5.82 -9.06
N THR A 304 -34.08 -6.35 -9.88
CA THR A 304 -34.42 -6.79 -11.23
C THR A 304 -35.28 -8.05 -11.18
N THR A 305 -34.96 -9.00 -10.29
CA THR A 305 -35.76 -10.23 -10.11
C THR A 305 -37.16 -9.99 -9.54
N GLU A 306 -37.36 -8.92 -8.75
CA GLU A 306 -38.68 -8.57 -8.22
C GLU A 306 -39.59 -7.88 -9.25
N HIS A 307 -39.03 -7.22 -10.26
CA HIS A 307 -39.78 -6.43 -11.25
C HIS A 307 -39.97 -7.16 -12.60
N ASP A 308 -39.25 -8.26 -12.82
CA ASP A 308 -39.39 -9.14 -13.99
C ASP A 308 -40.33 -10.35 -13.73
N CYS A 309 -41.04 -10.38 -12.59
CA CYS A 309 -42.06 -11.36 -12.22
C CYS A 309 -43.49 -10.85 -12.47
#